data_AF-A0A4S4NQ75-F1
#
_entry.id   AF-A0A4S4NQ75-F1
#
_cell.length_a   1.000
_cell.length_b   1.000
_cell.length_c   1.000
_cell.angle_alpha   90.00
_cell.angle_beta   90.00
_cell.angle_gamma   90.00
#
_symmetry.space_group_name_H-M   'P 1'
#
loop_
_entity.id
_entity.type
_entity.pdbx_description
1 polymer ?
#
loop_
_entity_poly.entity_id
_entity_poly.type
_entity_poly.pdbx_seq_one_letter_code
_entity_poly.pdbx_strand_id
1 'polypeptide(L)'
;MNFLAHLALSYYSADLQVGNFIGDLVRGREVAVLPLGIRQGVEMHRRIDRLTDADPDVRRLNRSLRARHGRYAPVISDVAFDYFLFLNWDTLGPAPFHDFTEKAYRRLAAARADLPPRIHPQIDGLVRHRWLSVYTSVGGMQEVFQRMLPRLSRPEMLDGVSESLYDRHADFNRTLLLLFPRLQALANTYRD
;
A
#
# COMPACT_ATOMS: atom_id res chain seq x y z
N MET A 1 -3.14 4.44 0.59
CA MET A 1 -2.07 3.76 -0.18
C MET A 1 -2.13 2.26 0.10
N ASN A 2 -1.32 1.41 -0.55
CA ASN A 2 -1.30 -0.03 -0.25
C ASN A 2 0.14 -0.52 0.05
N PHE A 3 0.37 -1.83 0.11
CA PHE A 3 1.56 -2.44 0.70
C PHE A 3 2.89 -1.91 0.15
N LEU A 4 3.03 -1.76 -1.17
CA LEU A 4 4.29 -1.34 -1.79
C LEU A 4 4.66 0.08 -1.35
N ALA A 5 3.72 1.02 -1.45
CA ALA A 5 3.96 2.40 -1.04
C ALA A 5 4.30 2.53 0.45
N HIS A 6 3.56 1.86 1.34
CA HIS A 6 3.84 1.90 2.79
C HIS A 6 5.24 1.38 3.11
N LEU A 7 5.64 0.26 2.49
CA LEU A 7 6.97 -0.32 2.67
C LEU A 7 8.07 0.55 2.06
N ALA A 8 7.82 1.17 0.90
CA ALA A 8 8.78 2.06 0.22
C ALA A 8 9.06 3.32 1.05
N LEU A 9 8.01 3.95 1.57
CA LEU A 9 8.10 5.20 2.33
C LEU A 9 8.84 5.05 3.66
N SER A 10 8.94 3.84 4.21
CA SER A 10 9.56 3.55 5.51
C SER A 10 10.87 2.77 5.39
N TYR A 11 11.44 2.65 4.18
CA TYR A 11 12.57 1.77 3.88
C TYR A 11 13.84 2.00 4.71
N TYR A 12 14.01 3.18 5.31
CA TYR A 12 15.20 3.52 6.11
C TYR A 12 15.22 2.87 7.51
N SER A 13 14.09 2.38 8.04
CA SER A 13 14.02 1.73 9.36
C SER A 13 13.23 0.42 9.30
N ALA A 14 13.78 -0.64 9.90
CA ALA A 14 13.12 -1.95 9.92
C ALA A 14 11.81 -1.89 10.73
N ASP A 15 11.85 -1.31 11.92
CA ASP A 15 10.69 -1.20 12.80
C ASP A 15 9.58 -0.34 12.19
N LEU A 16 9.93 0.82 11.62
CA LEU A 16 8.94 1.66 10.93
C LEU A 16 8.34 0.92 9.75
N GLN A 17 9.14 0.18 9.00
CA GLN A 17 8.68 -0.59 7.84
C GLN A 17 7.71 -1.70 8.23
N VAL A 18 7.99 -2.40 9.33
CA VAL A 18 7.09 -3.42 9.90
C VAL A 18 5.79 -2.76 10.38
N GLY A 19 5.89 -1.69 11.17
CA GLY A 19 4.73 -0.98 11.69
C GLY A 19 3.83 -0.40 10.59
N ASN A 20 4.45 0.16 9.56
CA ASN A 20 3.76 0.79 8.45
C ASN A 20 3.05 -0.24 7.55
N PHE A 21 3.59 -1.45 7.47
CA PHE A 21 2.92 -2.57 6.82
C PHE A 21 1.70 -3.09 7.60
N ILE A 22 1.82 -3.24 8.93
CA ILE A 22 0.76 -3.84 9.75
C ILE A 22 -0.29 -2.81 10.22
N GLY A 23 -0.22 -1.55 9.80
CA GLY A 23 -0.99 -0.44 10.39
C GLY A 23 -2.50 -0.67 10.49
N ASP A 24 -3.09 -1.25 9.45
CA ASP A 24 -4.50 -1.65 9.40
C ASP A 24 -4.79 -2.98 10.10
N LEU A 25 -3.76 -3.81 10.25
CA LEU A 25 -3.85 -5.13 10.86
C LEU A 25 -3.83 -5.07 12.38
N VAL A 26 -3.43 -3.97 13.02
CA VAL A 26 -3.38 -3.81 14.49
C VAL A 26 -4.25 -2.66 14.99
N ARG A 27 -4.95 -2.84 16.11
CA ARG A 27 -5.81 -1.80 16.69
C ARG A 27 -5.77 -1.80 18.22
N GLY A 28 -6.05 -0.64 18.81
CA GLY A 28 -6.24 -0.48 20.26
C GLY A 28 -5.09 -1.05 21.09
N ARG A 29 -5.43 -2.00 21.98
CA ARG A 29 -4.49 -2.63 22.92
C ARG A 29 -3.32 -3.35 22.25
N GLU A 30 -3.53 -3.89 21.04
CA GLU A 30 -2.45 -4.59 20.32
C GLU A 30 -1.35 -3.63 19.90
N VAL A 31 -1.69 -2.39 19.56
CA VAL A 31 -0.68 -1.37 19.24
C VAL A 31 0.12 -1.02 20.49
N ALA A 32 -0.51 -0.93 21.66
CA ALA A 32 0.14 -0.48 22.88
C ALA A 32 1.28 -1.41 23.34
N VAL A 33 1.21 -2.70 23.00
CA VAL A 33 2.20 -3.72 23.38
C VAL A 33 3.31 -3.93 22.35
N LEU A 34 3.27 -3.24 21.20
CA LEU A 34 4.32 -3.33 20.18
C LEU A 34 5.58 -2.55 20.60
N PRO A 35 6.76 -2.95 20.11
CA PRO A 35 7.99 -2.16 20.22
C PRO A 35 7.78 -0.71 19.74
N LEU A 36 8.49 0.25 20.35
CA LEU A 36 8.28 1.68 20.09
C LEU A 36 8.40 2.04 18.60
N GLY A 37 9.43 1.56 17.91
CA GLY A 37 9.60 1.83 16.48
C GLY A 37 8.45 1.26 15.63
N ILE A 38 7.94 0.08 15.97
CA ILE A 38 6.80 -0.52 15.26
C ILE A 38 5.53 0.32 15.50
N ARG A 39 5.32 0.82 16.73
CA ARG A 39 4.19 1.74 17.03
C ARG A 39 4.27 3.01 16.20
N GLN A 40 5.46 3.60 16.07
CA GLN A 40 5.68 4.76 15.20
C GLN A 40 5.39 4.44 13.74
N GLY A 41 5.74 3.24 13.26
CA GLY A 41 5.37 2.79 11.92
C GLY A 41 3.85 2.67 11.71
N VAL A 42 3.12 2.16 12.70
CA VAL A 42 1.64 2.09 12.67
C VAL A 42 1.02 3.50 12.63
N GLU A 43 1.60 4.45 13.37
CA GLU A 43 1.18 5.84 13.32
C GLU A 43 1.45 6.46 11.94
N MET A 44 2.63 6.21 11.38
CA MET A 44 3.04 6.66 10.06
C MET A 44 2.07 6.16 8.97
N HIS A 45 1.68 4.89 9.00
CA HIS A 45 0.65 4.32 8.10
C HIS A 45 -0.63 5.17 8.10
N ARG A 46 -1.18 5.42 9.29
CA ARG A 46 -2.43 6.18 9.45
C ARG A 46 -2.30 7.62 8.97
N ARG A 47 -1.12 8.23 9.11
CA ARG A 47 -0.88 9.59 8.58
C ARG A 47 -0.73 9.59 7.07
N ILE A 48 -0.09 8.58 6.48
CA ILE A 48 0.00 8.40 5.02
C ILE A 48 -1.40 8.27 4.43
N ASP A 49 -2.25 7.41 5.00
CA ASP A 49 -3.61 7.21 4.49
C ASP A 49 -4.46 8.45 4.70
N ARG A 50 -4.39 9.09 5.87
CA ARG A 50 -5.10 10.36 6.09
C ARG A 50 -4.69 11.44 5.09
N LEU A 51 -3.40 11.56 4.76
CA LEU A 51 -2.94 12.52 3.75
C LEU A 51 -3.50 12.15 2.38
N THR A 52 -3.43 10.87 2.01
CA THR A 52 -3.94 10.33 0.74
C THR A 52 -5.44 10.58 0.58
N ASP A 53 -6.24 10.27 1.59
CA ASP A 53 -7.70 10.47 1.60
C ASP A 53 -8.11 11.94 1.59
N ALA A 54 -7.29 12.81 2.18
CA ALA A 54 -7.51 14.25 2.20
C ALA A 54 -7.09 14.92 0.88
N ASP A 55 -6.29 14.26 0.05
CA ASP A 55 -5.69 14.86 -1.12
C ASP A 55 -6.73 15.24 -2.19
N PRO A 56 -6.73 16.49 -2.69
CA PRO A 56 -7.73 16.95 -3.66
C PRO A 56 -7.67 16.21 -4.99
N ASP A 57 -6.47 15.81 -5.45
CA ASP A 57 -6.28 15.08 -6.71
C ASP A 57 -6.78 13.64 -6.57
N VAL A 58 -6.46 12.98 -5.45
CA VAL A 58 -7.01 11.65 -5.12
C VAL A 58 -8.53 11.68 -5.03
N ARG A 59 -9.11 12.67 -4.35
CA ARG A 59 -10.57 12.83 -4.28
C ARG A 59 -11.20 13.05 -5.64
N ARG A 60 -10.56 13.81 -6.53
CA ARG A 60 -11.05 14.04 -7.91
C ARG A 60 -11.01 12.74 -8.71
N LEU A 61 -9.90 12.01 -8.67
CA LEU A 61 -9.76 10.70 -9.29
C LEU A 61 -10.84 9.74 -8.80
N ASN A 62 -11.01 9.62 -7.48
CA ASN A 62 -12.04 8.76 -6.89
C ASN A 62 -13.45 9.14 -7.29
N ARG A 63 -13.78 10.44 -7.39
CA ARG A 63 -15.08 10.88 -7.93
C ARG A 63 -15.30 10.41 -9.37
N SER A 64 -14.27 10.42 -10.20
CA SER A 64 -14.38 9.96 -11.60
C SER A 64 -14.64 8.46 -11.74
N LEU A 65 -14.18 7.67 -10.75
CA LEU A 65 -14.37 6.21 -10.71
C LEU A 65 -15.72 5.80 -10.12
N ARG A 66 -16.34 6.66 -9.30
CA ARG A 66 -17.58 6.34 -8.58
C ARG A 66 -18.75 5.93 -9.48
N ALA A 67 -18.82 6.46 -10.69
CA ALA A 67 -19.90 6.12 -11.63
C ALA A 67 -19.93 4.62 -11.96
N ARG A 68 -18.78 3.96 -12.04
CA ARG A 68 -18.66 2.52 -12.34
C ARG A 68 -18.44 1.68 -11.08
N HIS A 69 -17.60 2.16 -10.16
CA HIS A 69 -17.10 1.36 -9.05
C HIS A 69 -17.71 1.71 -7.68
N GLY A 70 -18.59 2.72 -7.65
CA GLY A 70 -19.31 3.12 -6.45
C GLY A 70 -18.39 3.35 -5.26
N ARG A 71 -18.68 2.68 -4.14
CA ARG A 71 -17.95 2.82 -2.88
C ARG A 71 -16.55 2.19 -2.90
N TYR A 72 -16.22 1.37 -3.90
CA TYR A 72 -14.90 0.75 -4.04
C TYR A 72 -13.92 1.59 -4.85
N ALA A 73 -14.34 2.76 -5.36
CA ALA A 73 -13.42 3.70 -6.02
C ALA A 73 -12.15 4.00 -5.19
N PRO A 74 -12.22 4.34 -3.88
CA PRO A 74 -11.02 4.55 -3.07
C PRO A 74 -10.13 3.31 -2.99
N VAL A 75 -10.72 2.12 -2.76
CA VAL A 75 -10.00 0.84 -2.70
C VAL A 75 -9.26 0.57 -4.01
N ILE A 76 -9.90 0.83 -5.15
CA ILE A 76 -9.26 0.69 -6.47
C ILE A 76 -8.09 1.65 -6.58
N SER A 77 -8.25 2.92 -6.20
CA SER A 77 -7.15 3.89 -6.26
C SER A 77 -5.98 3.52 -5.36
N ASP A 78 -6.23 3.02 -4.15
CA ASP A 78 -5.18 2.62 -3.22
C ASP A 78 -4.34 1.46 -3.77
N VAL A 79 -5.00 0.44 -4.33
CA VAL A 79 -4.31 -0.70 -4.97
C VAL A 79 -3.59 -0.25 -6.24
N ALA A 80 -4.24 0.58 -7.06
CA ALA A 80 -3.67 1.06 -8.32
C ALA A 80 -2.42 1.90 -8.10
N PHE A 81 -2.38 2.74 -7.07
CA PHE A 81 -1.21 3.57 -6.80
C PHE A 81 0.07 2.78 -6.56
N ASP A 82 0.00 1.56 -6.02
CA ASP A 82 1.18 0.69 -5.91
C ASP A 82 1.68 0.22 -7.30
N TYR A 83 0.78 -0.08 -8.23
CA TYR A 83 1.15 -0.39 -9.62
C TYR A 83 1.78 0.82 -10.31
N PHE A 84 1.16 1.99 -10.21
CA PHE A 84 1.74 3.21 -10.78
C PHE A 84 3.06 3.60 -10.09
N LEU A 85 3.23 3.27 -8.81
CA LEU A 85 4.49 3.47 -8.11
C LEU A 85 5.58 2.57 -8.68
N PHE A 86 5.25 1.31 -8.96
CA PHE A 86 6.17 0.42 -9.65
C PHE A 86 6.53 0.95 -11.06
N LEU A 87 5.58 1.46 -11.83
CA LEU A 87 5.87 2.04 -13.15
C LEU A 87 6.84 3.23 -13.10
N ASN A 88 6.89 3.95 -11.98
CA ASN A 88 7.80 5.08 -11.75
C ASN A 88 8.93 4.74 -10.77
N TRP A 89 9.21 3.45 -10.56
CA TRP A 89 10.08 3.00 -9.48
C TRP A 89 11.50 3.53 -9.59
N ASP A 90 12.05 3.62 -10.80
CA ASP A 90 13.41 4.13 -11.01
C ASP A 90 13.58 5.58 -10.53
N THR A 91 12.49 6.35 -10.46
CA THR A 91 12.50 7.75 -9.99
C THR A 91 12.04 7.89 -8.53
N LEU A 92 11.01 7.13 -8.14
CA LEU A 92 10.35 7.30 -6.83
C LEU A 92 10.79 6.27 -5.77
N GLY A 93 11.33 5.14 -6.21
CA GLY A 93 11.74 4.03 -5.35
C GLY A 93 12.97 4.37 -4.51
N PRO A 94 13.09 3.81 -3.29
CA PRO A 94 14.22 4.10 -2.40
C PRO A 94 15.49 3.29 -2.73
N ALA A 95 15.39 2.28 -3.60
CA ALA A 95 16.46 1.35 -3.99
C ALA A 95 16.00 0.55 -5.22
N PRO A 96 16.89 -0.16 -5.95
CA PRO A 96 16.47 -1.10 -7.00
C PRO A 96 15.36 -2.04 -6.51
N PHE A 97 14.32 -2.23 -7.34
CA PHE A 97 13.08 -2.89 -6.90
C PHE A 97 13.32 -4.29 -6.30
N HIS A 98 14.18 -5.07 -6.92
CA HIS A 98 14.56 -6.40 -6.43
C HIS A 98 15.14 -6.32 -5.01
N ASP A 99 16.17 -5.49 -4.80
CA ASP A 99 16.85 -5.35 -3.52
C ASP A 99 15.94 -4.77 -2.44
N PHE A 100 15.06 -3.85 -2.83
CA PHE A 100 14.01 -3.32 -1.98
C PHE A 100 13.09 -4.45 -1.47
N THR A 101 12.51 -5.24 -2.38
CA THR A 101 11.55 -6.29 -2.01
C THR A 101 12.20 -7.38 -1.14
N GLU A 102 13.41 -7.83 -1.49
CA GLU A 102 14.17 -8.80 -0.69
C GLU A 102 14.47 -8.31 0.72
N LYS A 103 14.84 -7.03 0.86
CA LYS A 103 15.08 -6.44 2.18
C LYS A 103 13.79 -6.30 2.98
N ALA A 104 12.69 -5.88 2.34
CA ALA A 104 11.38 -5.76 2.98
C ALA A 104 10.89 -7.12 3.50
N TYR A 105 10.97 -8.18 2.69
CA TYR A 105 10.57 -9.53 3.10
C TYR A 105 11.38 -10.05 4.29
N ARG A 106 12.70 -9.87 4.27
CA ARG A 106 13.55 -10.29 5.39
C ARG A 106 13.21 -9.56 6.68
N ARG A 107 12.97 -8.25 6.62
CA ARG A 107 12.59 -7.45 7.80
C ARG A 107 11.24 -7.88 8.37
N LEU A 108 10.24 -8.10 7.52
CA LEU A 108 8.93 -8.57 7.95
C LEU A 108 8.99 -9.97 8.56
N ALA A 109 9.76 -10.88 7.96
CA ALA A 109 9.97 -12.22 8.49
C ALA A 109 10.69 -12.20 9.84
N ALA A 110 11.71 -11.36 10.00
CA ALA A 110 12.46 -11.23 11.25
C ALA A 110 11.61 -10.68 12.40
N ALA A 111 10.73 -9.71 12.13
CA ALA A 111 9.87 -9.11 13.14
C ALA A 111 8.67 -9.99 13.53
N ARG A 112 8.47 -11.15 12.88
CA ARG A 112 7.32 -12.04 13.11
C ARG A 112 7.12 -12.39 14.60
N ALA A 113 8.19 -12.63 15.34
CA ALA A 113 8.13 -12.99 16.76
C ALA A 113 7.61 -11.85 17.65
N ASP A 114 7.81 -10.60 17.24
CA ASP A 114 7.41 -9.40 17.99
C ASP A 114 5.95 -8.98 17.72
N LEU A 115 5.24 -9.73 16.86
CA LEU A 115 3.91 -9.37 16.37
C LEU A 115 2.83 -10.33 16.87
N PRO A 116 1.58 -9.84 17.03
CA PRO A 116 0.44 -10.68 17.39
C PRO A 116 0.32 -11.93 16.48
N PRO A 117 0.16 -13.14 17.04
CA PRO A 117 0.12 -14.39 16.26
C PRO A 117 -0.90 -14.40 15.12
N ARG A 118 -2.02 -13.68 15.28
CA ARG A 118 -3.07 -13.58 14.25
C ARG A 118 -2.63 -12.84 12.97
N ILE A 119 -1.50 -12.14 12.98
CA ILE A 119 -0.94 -11.40 11.83
C ILE A 119 0.10 -12.24 11.08
N HIS A 120 0.60 -13.31 11.70
CA HIS A 120 1.61 -14.18 11.10
C HIS A 120 1.18 -14.73 9.73
N PRO A 121 -0.07 -15.20 9.51
CA PRO A 121 -0.49 -15.68 8.19
C PRO A 121 -0.36 -14.64 7.07
N GLN A 122 -0.59 -13.35 7.37
CA GLN A 122 -0.48 -12.26 6.40
C GLN A 122 0.98 -12.00 6.03
N ILE A 123 1.88 -12.00 7.00
CA ILE A 123 3.33 -11.85 6.77
C ILE A 123 3.86 -13.06 6.01
N ASP A 124 3.54 -14.26 6.48
CA ASP A 124 3.96 -15.52 5.88
C ASP A 124 3.45 -15.60 4.43
N GLY A 125 2.22 -15.17 4.17
CA GLY A 125 1.64 -15.07 2.83
C GLY A 125 2.36 -14.08 1.93
N LEU A 126 2.60 -12.85 2.42
CA LEU A 126 3.29 -11.80 1.68
C LEU A 126 4.70 -12.24 1.25
N VAL A 127 5.45 -12.87 2.17
CA VAL A 127 6.82 -13.34 1.94
C VAL A 127 6.83 -14.55 1.01
N ARG A 128 6.07 -15.61 1.34
CA ARG A 128 6.08 -16.88 0.59
C ARG A 128 5.64 -16.70 -0.86
N HIS A 129 4.62 -15.89 -1.08
CA HIS A 129 4.03 -15.69 -2.41
C HIS A 129 4.51 -14.41 -3.07
N ARG A 130 5.51 -13.74 -2.49
CA ARG A 130 6.16 -12.54 -3.06
C ARG A 130 5.16 -11.49 -3.55
N TRP A 131 4.17 -11.15 -2.72
CA TRP A 131 3.02 -10.35 -3.15
C TRP A 131 3.36 -8.96 -3.69
N LEU A 132 4.49 -8.38 -3.32
CA LEU A 132 4.92 -7.09 -3.88
C LEU A 132 5.26 -7.17 -5.37
N SER A 133 5.67 -8.35 -5.85
CA SER A 133 5.91 -8.60 -7.27
C SER A 133 4.62 -8.59 -8.10
N VAL A 134 3.45 -8.73 -7.47
CA VAL A 134 2.15 -8.71 -8.16
C VAL A 134 1.87 -7.32 -8.75
N TYR A 135 2.39 -6.25 -8.16
CA TYR A 135 2.24 -4.88 -8.69
C TYR A 135 3.13 -4.60 -9.91
N THR A 136 3.89 -5.57 -10.42
CA THR A 136 4.81 -5.34 -11.56
C THR A 136 4.18 -5.50 -12.94
N SER A 137 2.91 -5.92 -12.99
CA SER A 137 2.23 -6.18 -14.25
C SER A 137 0.72 -5.92 -14.14
N VAL A 138 0.10 -5.67 -15.29
CA VAL A 138 -1.37 -5.55 -15.41
C VAL A 138 -2.05 -6.85 -14.97
N GLY A 139 -1.51 -8.01 -15.35
CA GLY A 139 -2.05 -9.32 -14.96
C GLY A 139 -1.99 -9.55 -13.44
N GLY A 140 -0.91 -9.12 -12.79
CA GLY A 140 -0.84 -9.17 -11.33
C GLY A 140 -1.88 -8.25 -10.66
N MET A 141 -2.09 -7.04 -11.19
CA MET A 141 -3.15 -6.16 -10.70
C MET A 141 -4.55 -6.80 -10.78
N GLN A 142 -4.84 -7.52 -11.87
CA GLN A 142 -6.07 -8.29 -11.98
C GLN A 142 -6.16 -9.35 -10.88
N GLU A 143 -5.07 -10.07 -10.59
CA GLU A 143 -5.03 -11.04 -9.52
C GLU A 143 -5.31 -10.42 -8.15
N VAL A 144 -4.78 -9.22 -7.86
CA VAL A 144 -5.08 -8.51 -6.60
C VAL A 144 -6.58 -8.27 -6.46
N PHE A 145 -7.23 -7.73 -7.49
CA PHE A 145 -8.66 -7.47 -7.44
C PHE A 145 -9.50 -8.75 -7.36
N GLN A 146 -9.12 -9.82 -8.06
CA GLN A 146 -9.79 -11.12 -7.99
C GLN A 146 -9.74 -11.70 -6.57
N ARG A 147 -8.60 -11.59 -5.88
CA ARG A 147 -8.45 -12.02 -4.48
C ARG A 147 -9.31 -11.19 -3.51
N MET A 148 -9.73 -9.98 -3.89
CA MET A 148 -10.62 -9.16 -3.07
C MET A 148 -12.09 -9.58 -3.20
N LEU A 149 -12.54 -10.06 -4.36
CA LEU A 149 -13.95 -10.35 -4.66
C LEU A 149 -14.70 -11.11 -3.55
N PRO A 150 -14.17 -12.22 -2.98
CA PRO A 150 -14.89 -13.00 -1.98
C PRO A 150 -15.20 -12.23 -0.68
N ARG A 151 -14.50 -11.10 -0.45
CA ARG A 151 -14.62 -10.27 0.76
C ARG A 151 -15.51 -9.04 0.53
N LEU A 152 -15.93 -8.79 -0.72
CA LEU A 152 -16.75 -7.64 -1.06
C LEU A 152 -18.22 -8.00 -0.94
N SER A 153 -19.00 -7.11 -0.33
CA SER A 153 -20.46 -7.31 -0.29
C SER A 153 -21.17 -6.90 -1.59
N ARG A 154 -20.46 -6.33 -2.57
CA ARG A 154 -20.94 -5.96 -3.91
C ARG A 154 -19.86 -6.23 -4.98
N PRO A 155 -19.45 -7.49 -5.19
CA PRO A 155 -18.33 -7.83 -6.07
C PRO A 155 -18.50 -7.28 -7.50
N GLU A 156 -19.74 -7.12 -7.99
CA GLU A 156 -20.05 -6.55 -9.31
C GLU A 156 -19.53 -5.12 -9.49
N MET A 157 -19.27 -4.38 -8.41
CA MET A 157 -18.69 -3.03 -8.48
C MET A 157 -17.20 -3.03 -8.86
N LEU A 158 -16.53 -4.19 -8.90
CA LEU A 158 -15.19 -4.31 -9.50
C LEU A 158 -15.24 -4.67 -10.98
N ASP A 159 -16.42 -4.90 -11.57
CA ASP A 159 -16.54 -5.22 -12.98
C ASP A 159 -15.97 -4.10 -13.85
N GLY A 160 -15.08 -4.48 -14.76
CA GLY A 160 -14.42 -3.56 -15.65
C GLY A 160 -13.32 -2.69 -15.02
N VAL A 161 -12.76 -3.11 -13.88
CA VAL A 161 -11.66 -2.37 -13.21
C VAL A 161 -10.43 -2.25 -14.12
N SER A 162 -10.13 -3.26 -14.93
CA SER A 162 -8.96 -3.22 -15.84
C SER A 162 -9.13 -2.13 -16.90
N GLU A 163 -10.32 -2.01 -17.45
CA GLU A 163 -10.71 -1.01 -18.44
C GLU A 163 -10.66 0.39 -17.83
N SER A 164 -11.16 0.56 -16.61
CA SER A 164 -11.03 1.85 -15.90
C SER A 164 -9.57 2.24 -15.63
N LEU A 165 -8.70 1.28 -15.30
CA LEU A 165 -7.27 1.54 -15.13
C LEU A 165 -6.60 1.91 -16.46
N TYR A 166 -7.01 1.27 -17.56
CA TYR A 166 -6.52 1.56 -18.90
C TYR A 166 -6.98 2.94 -19.40
N ASP A 167 -8.29 3.19 -19.41
CA ASP A 167 -8.90 4.42 -19.90
C ASP A 167 -8.43 5.66 -19.13
N ARG A 168 -8.13 5.49 -17.84
CA ARG A 168 -7.70 6.56 -16.94
C ARG A 168 -6.23 6.47 -16.55
N HIS A 169 -5.42 5.72 -17.30
CA HIS A 169 -4.01 5.48 -16.98
C HIS A 169 -3.25 6.79 -16.69
N ALA A 170 -3.45 7.81 -17.54
CA ALA A 170 -2.83 9.13 -17.38
C ALA A 170 -3.28 9.85 -16.09
N ASP A 171 -4.56 9.75 -15.72
CA ASP A 171 -5.10 10.38 -14.52
C ASP A 171 -4.51 9.75 -13.25
N PHE A 172 -4.45 8.40 -13.20
CA PHE A 172 -3.83 7.68 -12.09
C PHE A 172 -2.35 8.03 -11.96
N ASN A 173 -1.59 7.95 -13.05
CA ASN A 173 -0.16 8.21 -13.04
C ASN A 173 0.15 9.64 -12.60
N ARG A 174 -0.57 10.62 -13.15
CA ARG A 174 -0.43 12.03 -12.77
C ARG A 174 -0.75 12.25 -11.29
N THR A 175 -1.84 11.65 -10.80
CA THR A 175 -2.24 11.78 -9.40
C THR A 175 -1.17 11.22 -8.46
N LEU A 176 -0.61 10.05 -8.78
CA LEU A 176 0.50 9.49 -8.03
C LEU A 176 1.72 10.40 -8.03
N LEU A 177 2.14 10.90 -9.20
CA LEU A 177 3.33 11.77 -9.33
C LEU A 177 3.21 13.07 -8.52
N LEU A 178 1.99 13.58 -8.35
CA LEU A 178 1.71 14.75 -7.50
C LEU A 178 1.66 14.39 -6.00
N LEU A 179 1.11 13.22 -5.67
CA LEU A 179 0.91 12.77 -4.30
C LEU A 179 2.20 12.25 -3.65
N PHE A 180 2.94 11.39 -4.34
CA PHE A 180 4.01 10.59 -3.72
C PHE A 180 5.16 11.42 -3.12
N PRO A 181 5.63 12.53 -3.75
CA PRO A 181 6.64 13.39 -3.12
C PRO A 181 6.18 13.98 -1.78
N ARG A 182 4.88 14.28 -1.63
CA ARG A 182 4.32 14.77 -0.37
C ARG A 182 4.27 13.68 0.69
N LEU A 183 4.02 12.44 0.28
CA LEU A 183 4.11 11.28 1.17
C LEU A 183 5.56 11.00 1.59
N GLN A 184 6.53 11.16 0.70
CA GLN A 184 7.95 11.06 1.04
C GLN A 184 8.36 12.15 2.04
N ALA A 185 7.90 13.40 1.85
CA ALA A 185 8.14 14.48 2.79
C ALA A 185 7.55 14.17 4.18
N LEU A 186 6.31 13.67 4.23
CA LEU A 186 5.68 13.21 5.47
C LEU A 186 6.48 12.06 6.12
N ALA A 187 6.90 11.08 5.32
CA ALA A 187 7.68 9.95 5.80
C ALA A 187 9.00 10.40 6.43
N ASN A 188 9.69 11.34 5.79
CA ASN A 188 10.97 11.84 6.28
C ASN A 188 10.90 12.48 7.68
N THR A 189 9.72 12.90 8.16
CA THR A 189 9.56 13.38 9.55
C THR A 189 9.68 12.28 10.61
N TYR A 190 9.84 11.02 10.20
CA TYR A 190 10.05 9.86 11.07
C TYR A 190 11.49 9.33 11.03
N ARG A 191 12.43 10.05 10.39
CA ARG A 191 13.84 9.61 10.27
C ARG A 191 14.69 9.91 11.51
N ASP A 192 14.20 10.75 12.41
CA ASP A 192 14.91 11.24 13.60
C ASP A 192 14.47 10.50 14.87
#